data_AF-Q59QT4-F1
#
_entry.id   AF-Q59QT4-F1
#
_cell.length_a   1.000
_cell.length_b   1.000
_cell.length_c   1.000
_cell.angle_alpha   90.00
_cell.angle_beta   90.00
_cell.angle_gamma   90.00
#
_symmetry.space_group_name_H-M   'P 1'
#
loop_
_entity.id
_entity.type
_entity.pdbx_description
1 polymer ?
#
loop_
_entity_poly.entity_id
_entity_poly.type
_entity_poly.pdbx_seq_one_letter_code
_entity_poly.pdbx_strand_id
1 'polypeptide(L)'
;MIRTSIRRVSTKSIPYEPIPKNKYNQVRSAYNFKPAKNDGFVYSPPAAIIKPQMITPYIFLPENDPRRELAKQHRIDPKIVAEMPIIRQINAPHERQYNVDADTINKIKELRAADPERWTLKEISKEFNIEMDKLHFFLRSQFPKKPTEPVKVVSKKLLDRQKRKQLWLRNQY
;
A
#
# COMPACT_ATOMS: atom_id res chain seq x y z
N MET A 1 10.18 -49.98 3.55
CA MET A 1 10.90 -48.71 3.82
C MET A 1 10.92 -47.85 2.55
N ILE A 2 9.98 -46.91 2.41
CA ILE A 2 9.96 -45.99 1.25
C ILE A 2 10.86 -44.80 1.60
N ARG A 3 12.13 -44.85 1.17
CA ARG A 3 13.02 -43.68 1.21
C ARG A 3 12.58 -42.73 0.11
N THR A 4 11.80 -41.72 0.45
CA THR A 4 11.49 -40.59 -0.42
C THR A 4 12.79 -39.84 -0.70
N SER A 5 13.37 -40.08 -1.88
CA SER A 5 14.48 -39.30 -2.39
C SER A 5 13.98 -37.90 -2.76
N ILE A 6 13.95 -37.01 -1.77
CA ILE A 6 13.82 -35.58 -2.04
C ILE A 6 15.12 -35.18 -2.75
N ARG A 7 15.10 -35.15 -4.09
CA ARG A 7 16.18 -34.55 -4.87
C ARG A 7 16.33 -33.11 -4.37
N ARG A 8 17.46 -32.80 -3.73
CA ARG A 8 17.86 -31.42 -3.44
C ARG A 8 18.07 -30.73 -4.78
N VAL A 9 17.03 -30.08 -5.29
CA VAL A 9 17.16 -29.20 -6.46
C VAL A 9 17.88 -27.94 -5.99
N SER A 10 19.14 -27.80 -6.39
CA SER A 10 19.90 -26.57 -6.16
C SER A 10 19.28 -25.47 -7.02
N THR A 11 18.85 -24.37 -6.39
CA THR A 11 18.35 -23.18 -7.09
C THR A 11 19.44 -22.45 -7.87
N LYS A 12 20.73 -22.74 -7.60
CA LYS A 12 21.88 -22.07 -8.24
C LYS A 12 22.05 -22.39 -9.73
N SER A 13 21.38 -23.41 -10.24
CA SER A 13 21.55 -23.88 -11.63
C SER A 13 20.28 -23.80 -12.47
N ILE A 14 19.22 -23.14 -12.00
CA ILE A 14 17.98 -23.02 -12.77
C ILE A 14 18.17 -21.91 -13.81
N PRO A 15 18.09 -22.20 -15.13
CA PRO A 15 18.21 -21.18 -16.16
C PRO A 15 17.11 -20.12 -16.03
N TYR A 16 17.49 -18.85 -16.18
CA TYR A 16 16.60 -17.69 -16.19
C TYR A 16 16.14 -17.41 -17.62
N GLU A 17 14.84 -17.56 -17.89
CA GLU A 17 14.25 -17.28 -19.20
C GLU A 17 13.01 -16.38 -19.03
N PRO A 18 13.16 -15.04 -19.12
CA PRO A 18 12.05 -14.10 -18.88
C PRO A 18 10.98 -14.17 -19.98
N ILE A 19 11.40 -14.54 -21.19
CA ILE A 19 10.51 -14.75 -22.33
C ILE A 19 10.76 -16.18 -22.82
N PRO A 20 9.75 -17.06 -22.82
CA PRO A 20 9.90 -18.41 -23.34
C PRO A 20 10.29 -18.39 -24.83
N LYS A 21 11.12 -19.34 -25.24
CA LYS A 21 11.57 -19.47 -26.63
C LYS A 21 10.38 -19.76 -27.54
N ASN A 22 10.13 -18.88 -28.50
CA ASN A 22 9.11 -19.10 -29.51
C ASN A 22 9.70 -19.94 -30.65
N LYS A 23 8.92 -20.85 -31.24
CA LYS A 23 9.30 -21.60 -32.44
C LYS A 23 9.52 -20.66 -33.64
N TYR A 24 8.83 -19.52 -33.66
CA TYR A 24 8.96 -18.48 -34.68
C TYR A 24 9.82 -17.30 -34.19
N ASN A 25 10.07 -16.32 -35.07
CA ASN A 25 10.82 -15.11 -34.71
C ASN A 25 10.09 -14.29 -33.61
N GLN A 26 10.71 -14.18 -32.44
CA GLN A 26 10.09 -13.54 -31.27
C GLN A 26 9.60 -12.10 -31.52
N VAL A 27 10.33 -11.32 -32.32
CA VAL A 27 9.98 -9.91 -32.60
C VAL A 27 8.82 -9.81 -33.59
N ARG A 28 8.85 -10.60 -34.66
CA ARG A 28 7.86 -10.51 -35.76
C ARG A 28 6.55 -11.23 -35.46
N SER A 29 6.57 -12.24 -34.60
CA SER A 29 5.40 -13.09 -34.32
C SER A 29 5.13 -13.22 -32.82
N ALA A 30 5.21 -12.11 -32.08
CA ALA A 30 4.92 -12.07 -30.65
C ALA A 30 3.49 -12.54 -30.31
N TYR A 31 2.51 -12.20 -31.15
CA TYR A 31 1.12 -12.61 -30.98
C TYR A 31 0.87 -14.09 -31.36
N ASN A 32 1.68 -14.67 -32.25
CA ASN A 32 1.60 -16.08 -32.64
C ASN A 32 2.64 -16.87 -31.86
N PHE A 33 2.46 -16.91 -30.55
CA PHE A 33 3.37 -17.57 -29.63
C PHE A 33 3.18 -19.10 -29.66
N LYS A 34 4.21 -19.83 -30.07
CA LYS A 34 4.29 -21.30 -29.97
C LYS A 34 5.54 -21.68 -29.17
N PRO A 35 5.42 -22.01 -27.87
CA PRO A 35 6.56 -22.30 -27.02
C PRO A 35 7.34 -23.52 -27.52
N ALA A 36 8.66 -23.39 -27.62
CA ALA A 36 9.55 -24.54 -27.71
C ALA A 36 9.56 -25.27 -26.35
N LYS A 37 9.60 -26.61 -26.38
CA LYS A 37 9.75 -27.40 -25.16
C LYS A 37 11.18 -27.24 -24.63
N ASN A 38 11.32 -26.91 -23.36
CA ASN A 38 12.58 -26.94 -22.65
C ASN A 38 12.63 -28.21 -21.79
N ASP A 39 13.78 -28.87 -21.74
CA ASP A 39 14.00 -29.98 -20.83
C ASP A 39 14.49 -29.45 -19.48
N GLY A 40 13.77 -29.76 -18.40
CA GLY A 40 14.12 -29.39 -17.03
C GLY A 40 13.34 -28.19 -16.47
N PHE A 41 13.74 -27.76 -15.28
CA PHE A 41 13.15 -26.58 -14.62
C PHE A 41 13.79 -25.31 -15.17
N VAL A 42 12.95 -24.32 -15.47
CA VAL A 42 13.36 -22.99 -15.94
C VAL A 42 12.63 -21.95 -15.09
N TYR A 43 13.32 -20.88 -14.71
CA TYR A 43 12.71 -19.76 -14.00
C TYR A 43 12.29 -18.70 -15.01
N SER A 44 10.98 -18.61 -15.24
CA SER A 44 10.37 -17.63 -16.14
C SER A 44 9.51 -16.64 -15.35
N PRO A 45 10.07 -15.52 -14.88
CA PRO A 45 9.27 -14.50 -14.21
C PRO A 45 8.20 -13.96 -15.16
N PRO A 46 6.95 -13.76 -14.68
CA PRO A 46 5.91 -13.18 -15.53
C PRO A 46 6.26 -11.74 -15.92
N ALA A 47 6.03 -11.38 -17.17
CA ALA A 47 6.18 -9.99 -17.65
C ALA A 47 5.06 -9.05 -17.16
N ALA A 48 4.02 -9.60 -16.52
CA ALA A 48 2.89 -8.84 -15.99
C ALA A 48 3.18 -8.30 -14.58
N ILE A 49 2.47 -7.24 -14.20
CA ILE A 49 2.47 -6.74 -12.83
C ILE A 49 1.98 -7.87 -11.92
N ILE A 50 2.84 -8.27 -10.99
CA ILE A 50 2.51 -9.28 -10.00
C ILE A 50 1.52 -8.66 -9.01
N LYS A 51 0.31 -9.23 -8.93
CA LYS A 51 -0.66 -8.80 -7.91
C LYS A 51 -0.03 -8.99 -6.52
N PRO A 52 -0.12 -8.02 -5.60
CA PRO A 52 0.46 -8.14 -4.25
C PRO A 52 0.01 -9.39 -3.48
N GLN A 53 -1.16 -9.93 -3.83
CA GLN A 53 -1.77 -11.13 -3.25
C GLN A 53 -1.07 -12.43 -3.69
N MET A 54 -0.36 -12.40 -4.83
CA MET A 54 0.26 -13.58 -5.43
C MET A 54 1.65 -13.90 -4.84
N ILE A 55 2.37 -12.87 -4.37
CA ILE A 55 3.68 -13.02 -3.75
C ILE A 55 3.66 -12.28 -2.42
N THR A 56 3.63 -13.03 -1.32
CA THR A 56 3.69 -12.48 0.03
C THR A 56 5.10 -11.94 0.30
N PRO A 57 5.26 -10.65 0.63
CA PRO A 57 6.55 -10.10 1.05
C PRO A 57 7.11 -10.85 2.26
N TYR A 58 8.43 -11.01 2.34
CA TYR A 58 9.06 -11.79 3.41
C TYR A 58 8.76 -11.26 4.83
N ILE A 59 8.48 -9.96 4.96
CA ILE A 59 8.10 -9.30 6.23
C ILE A 59 6.75 -9.81 6.75
N PHE A 60 5.86 -10.23 5.85
CA PHE A 60 4.55 -10.76 6.21
C PHE A 60 4.55 -12.29 6.39
N LEU A 61 5.71 -12.94 6.22
CA LEU A 61 5.86 -14.36 6.50
C LEU A 61 6.32 -14.58 7.95
N PRO A 62 5.76 -15.57 8.67
CA PRO A 62 6.25 -15.97 9.99
C PRO A 62 7.75 -16.29 9.97
N GLU A 63 8.43 -16.17 11.11
CA GLU A 63 9.88 -16.43 11.22
C GLU A 63 10.25 -17.87 10.84
N ASN A 64 9.39 -18.83 11.18
CA ASN A 64 9.59 -20.26 10.92
C ASN A 64 9.13 -20.70 9.51
N ASP A 65 8.66 -19.79 8.66
CA ASP A 65 8.21 -20.15 7.31
C ASP A 65 9.42 -20.47 6.40
N PRO A 66 9.57 -21.69 5.85
CA PRO A 66 10.70 -22.07 5.01
C PRO A 66 10.79 -21.24 3.71
N ARG A 67 9.70 -20.60 3.29
CA ARG A 67 9.67 -19.72 2.11
C ARG A 67 10.33 -18.36 2.37
N ARG A 68 10.57 -18.00 3.64
CA ARG A 68 11.08 -16.67 4.02
C ARG A 68 12.43 -16.37 3.37
N GLU A 69 13.32 -17.35 3.26
CA GLU A 69 14.62 -17.17 2.58
C GLU A 69 14.48 -16.95 1.07
N LEU A 70 13.55 -17.65 0.43
CA LEU A 70 13.25 -17.43 -0.99
C LEU A 70 12.61 -16.05 -1.20
N ALA A 71 11.66 -15.66 -0.36
CA ALA A 71 10.96 -14.38 -0.46
C ALA A 71 11.88 -13.17 -0.26
N LYS A 72 12.99 -13.30 0.50
CA LYS A 72 14.01 -12.25 0.62
C LYS A 72 14.65 -11.89 -0.72
N GLN A 73 14.71 -12.82 -1.68
CA GLN A 73 15.27 -12.56 -3.01
C GLN A 73 14.44 -11.55 -3.82
N HIS A 74 13.15 -11.40 -3.49
CA HIS A 74 12.24 -10.44 -4.13
C HIS A 74 12.20 -9.08 -3.40
N ARG A 75 13.14 -8.81 -2.49
CA ARG A 75 13.23 -7.51 -1.81
C ARG A 75 13.59 -6.42 -2.82
N ILE A 76 12.83 -5.32 -2.79
CA ILE A 76 13.13 -4.12 -3.58
C ILE A 76 14.45 -3.51 -3.08
N ASP A 77 15.36 -3.19 -4.01
CA ASP A 77 16.64 -2.56 -3.69
C ASP A 77 16.39 -1.23 -2.93
N PRO A 78 17.01 -1.01 -1.76
CA PRO A 78 16.87 0.24 -1.01
C PRO A 78 17.18 1.50 -1.84
N LYS A 79 18.05 1.40 -2.87
CA LYS A 79 18.32 2.52 -3.79
C LYS A 79 17.07 2.91 -4.58
N ILE A 80 16.32 1.93 -5.07
CA ILE A 80 15.06 2.16 -5.79
C ILE A 80 14.03 2.76 -4.84
N VAL A 81 13.96 2.27 -3.59
CA VAL A 81 13.03 2.81 -2.58
C VAL A 81 13.31 4.29 -2.28
N ALA A 82 14.58 4.71 -2.26
CA ALA A 82 14.96 6.10 -2.05
C ALA A 82 14.52 7.04 -3.20
N GLU A 83 14.39 6.51 -4.42
CA GLU A 83 13.93 7.26 -5.60
C GLU A 83 12.40 7.27 -5.76
N MET A 84 11.65 6.50 -4.94
CA MET A 84 10.19 6.42 -5.07
C MET A 84 9.50 7.72 -4.67
N PRO A 85 8.49 8.20 -5.43
CA PRO A 85 7.76 9.41 -5.08
C PRO A 85 6.91 9.21 -3.81
N ILE A 86 7.05 10.12 -2.85
CA ILE A 86 6.29 10.09 -1.60
C ILE A 86 4.91 10.74 -1.83
N ILE A 87 3.85 9.93 -1.86
CA ILE A 87 2.46 10.41 -1.99
C ILE A 87 1.95 10.96 -0.64
N ARG A 88 2.31 10.29 0.46
CA ARG A 88 1.94 10.65 1.83
C ARG A 88 3.10 10.30 2.76
N GLN A 89 3.67 11.31 3.41
CA GLN A 89 4.67 11.09 4.44
C GLN A 89 3.98 10.71 5.75
N ILE A 90 4.44 9.63 6.37
CA ILE A 90 4.00 9.19 7.70
C ILE A 90 5.26 9.06 8.54
N ASN A 91 5.34 9.85 9.61
CA ASN A 91 6.48 9.80 10.53
C ASN A 91 6.56 8.41 11.18
N ALA A 92 7.78 7.86 11.20
CA ALA A 92 8.04 6.60 11.88
C ALA A 92 7.69 6.71 13.38
N PRO A 93 7.41 5.60 14.09
CA PRO A 93 6.99 5.67 15.49
C PRO A 93 7.88 6.52 16.41
N HIS A 94 9.19 6.56 16.17
CA HIS A 94 10.18 7.33 16.93
C HIS A 94 10.27 8.81 16.53
N GLU A 95 9.73 9.20 15.37
CA GLU A 95 9.68 10.58 14.87
C GLU A 95 8.35 11.27 15.19
N ARG A 96 7.40 10.55 15.77
CA ARG A 96 6.09 11.10 16.13
C ARG A 96 6.23 12.05 17.31
N GLN A 97 5.76 13.28 17.12
CA GLN A 97 5.75 14.30 18.16
C GLN A 97 4.51 14.19 19.04
N TYR A 98 4.72 14.06 20.35
CA TYR A 98 3.68 13.94 21.39
C TYR A 98 3.70 15.18 22.31
N ASN A 99 3.77 16.36 21.71
CA ASN A 99 3.99 17.62 22.44
C ASN A 99 2.69 18.23 23.02
N VAL A 100 1.56 17.53 22.90
CA VAL A 100 0.24 18.06 23.30
C VAL A 100 -0.16 17.46 24.63
N ASP A 101 -0.16 18.30 25.66
CA ASP A 101 -0.58 17.93 27.00
C ASP A 101 -2.10 18.04 27.20
N ALA A 102 -2.65 17.34 28.20
CA ALA A 102 -4.06 17.33 28.55
C ALA A 102 -4.59 18.74 28.90
N ASP A 103 -3.80 19.52 29.65
CA ASP A 103 -4.13 20.89 30.03
C ASP A 103 -4.26 21.82 28.81
N THR A 104 -3.40 21.61 27.82
CA THR A 104 -3.45 22.36 26.56
C THR A 104 -4.75 22.05 25.81
N ILE A 105 -5.16 20.79 25.79
CA ILE A 105 -6.42 20.38 25.14
C ILE A 105 -7.63 20.99 25.85
N ASN A 106 -7.62 21.07 27.18
CA ASN A 106 -8.70 21.69 27.94
C ASN A 106 -8.82 23.19 27.65
N LYS A 107 -7.68 23.91 27.63
CA LYS A 107 -7.65 25.32 27.20
C LYS A 107 -8.20 25.51 25.79
N ILE A 108 -7.84 24.63 24.84
CA ILE A 108 -8.37 24.67 23.48
C ILE A 108 -9.90 24.49 23.46
N LYS A 109 -10.42 23.57 24.27
CA LYS A 109 -11.86 23.33 24.38
C LYS A 109 -12.59 24.55 24.94
N GLU A 110 -12.04 25.19 25.95
CA GLU A 110 -12.56 26.42 26.56
C GLU A 110 -12.58 27.58 25.57
N LEU A 111 -11.46 27.83 24.88
CA LEU A 111 -11.35 28.89 23.86
C LEU A 111 -12.41 28.72 22.76
N ARG A 112 -12.59 27.49 22.28
CA ARG A 112 -13.58 27.20 21.23
C ARG A 112 -15.02 27.25 21.74
N ALA A 113 -15.24 26.99 23.03
CA ALA A 113 -16.57 27.15 23.64
C ALA A 113 -16.93 28.63 23.82
N ALA A 114 -15.94 29.49 24.11
CA ALA A 114 -16.13 30.93 24.22
C ALA A 114 -16.47 31.57 22.86
N ASP A 115 -15.58 31.43 21.86
CA ASP A 115 -15.76 32.07 20.55
C ASP A 115 -15.43 31.08 19.41
N PRO A 116 -16.39 30.27 18.94
CA PRO A 116 -16.14 29.26 17.89
C PRO A 116 -15.84 29.86 16.51
N GLU A 117 -16.30 31.09 16.24
CA GLU A 117 -16.05 31.79 14.97
C GLU A 117 -14.62 32.32 14.87
N ARG A 118 -14.11 32.88 15.97
CA ARG A 118 -12.73 33.33 16.08
C ARG A 118 -11.80 32.13 16.16
N TRP A 119 -11.97 31.27 17.17
CA TRP A 119 -11.10 30.11 17.40
C TRP A 119 -11.42 28.94 16.46
N THR A 120 -11.21 29.16 15.16
CA THR A 120 -11.28 28.11 14.15
C THR A 120 -10.14 27.11 14.34
N LEU A 121 -10.32 25.88 13.84
CA LEU A 121 -9.25 24.86 13.88
C LEU A 121 -7.95 25.33 13.25
N LYS A 122 -8.02 26.18 12.23
CA LYS A 122 -6.84 26.75 11.57
C LYS A 122 -6.10 27.72 12.47
N GLU A 123 -6.83 28.55 13.23
CA GLU A 123 -6.23 29.48 14.18
C GLU A 123 -5.62 28.74 15.38
N ILE A 124 -6.35 27.80 15.96
CA ILE A 124 -5.86 26.94 17.04
C ILE A 124 -4.61 26.16 16.60
N SER A 125 -4.61 25.64 15.37
CA SER A 125 -3.46 24.91 14.80
C SER A 125 -2.20 25.78 14.75
N LYS A 126 -2.35 27.07 14.37
CA LYS A 126 -1.24 28.02 14.32
C LYS A 126 -0.77 28.43 15.71
N GLU A 127 -1.70 28.75 16.61
CA GLU A 127 -1.38 29.26 17.96
C GLU A 127 -0.63 28.21 18.80
N PHE A 128 -1.13 26.97 18.79
CA PHE A 128 -0.56 25.89 19.59
C PHE A 128 0.46 25.03 18.82
N ASN A 129 0.71 25.32 17.54
CA ASN A 129 1.55 24.53 16.65
C ASN A 129 1.16 23.03 16.64
N ILE A 130 -0.14 22.75 16.48
CA ILE A 130 -0.70 21.39 16.47
C ILE A 130 -1.24 21.07 15.08
N GLU A 131 -0.93 19.88 14.55
CA GLU A 131 -1.48 19.37 13.30
C GLU A 131 -3.02 19.34 13.31
N MET A 132 -3.64 19.77 12.20
CA MET A 132 -5.10 19.82 12.07
C MET A 132 -5.78 18.46 12.30
N ASP A 133 -5.15 17.36 11.86
CA ASP A 133 -5.68 16.01 12.04
C ASP A 133 -5.79 15.61 13.52
N LYS A 134 -4.82 16.02 14.35
CA LYS A 134 -4.85 15.81 15.80
C LYS A 134 -5.96 16.64 16.46
N LEU A 135 -6.14 17.89 16.06
CA LEU A 135 -7.22 18.75 16.57
C LEU A 135 -8.61 18.20 16.22
N HIS A 136 -8.79 17.67 15.00
CA HIS A 136 -10.03 17.00 14.61
C HIS A 136 -10.34 15.79 15.50
N PHE A 137 -9.31 15.04 15.91
CA PHE A 137 -9.45 13.93 16.83
C PHE A 137 -9.84 14.39 18.24
N PHE A 138 -9.10 15.34 18.83
CA PHE A 138 -9.35 15.82 20.19
C PHE A 138 -10.71 16.51 20.36
N LEU A 139 -11.18 17.21 19.33
CA LEU A 139 -12.42 17.99 19.36
C LEU A 139 -13.60 17.26 18.69
N ARG A 140 -13.48 15.95 18.45
CA ARG A 140 -14.51 15.13 17.77
C ARG A 140 -15.91 15.30 18.38
N SER A 141 -16.00 15.48 19.70
CA SER A 141 -17.27 15.67 20.43
C SER A 141 -17.93 17.03 20.19
N GLN A 142 -17.17 18.07 19.84
CA GLN A 142 -17.68 19.43 19.65
C GLN A 142 -18.24 19.67 18.23
N PHE A 143 -17.94 18.79 17.27
CA PHE A 143 -18.51 18.93 15.93
C PHE A 143 -19.96 18.47 15.93
N PRO A 144 -20.89 19.26 15.34
CA PRO A 144 -22.26 18.82 15.21
C PRO A 144 -22.27 17.51 14.43
N LYS A 145 -23.05 16.53 14.91
CA LYS A 145 -23.34 15.34 14.11
C LYS A 145 -23.94 15.85 12.80
N LYS A 146 -23.31 15.49 11.67
CA LYS A 146 -23.81 15.91 10.35
C LYS A 146 -25.29 15.55 10.29
N PRO A 147 -26.21 16.52 10.05
CA PRO A 147 -27.60 16.20 9.88
C PRO A 147 -27.73 15.20 8.73
N THR A 148 -28.70 14.30 8.82
CA THR A 148 -29.04 13.38 7.73
C THR A 148 -29.47 14.23 6.54
N GLU A 149 -28.53 14.56 5.66
CA GLU A 149 -28.83 15.41 4.52
C GLU A 149 -29.90 14.72 3.66
N PRO A 150 -30.89 15.47 3.13
CA PRO A 150 -31.81 14.90 2.15
C PRO A 150 -31.01 14.35 0.97
N VAL A 151 -31.50 13.28 0.34
CA VAL A 151 -30.83 12.61 -0.78
C VAL A 151 -30.55 13.63 -1.89
N LYS A 152 -29.33 14.18 -1.91
CA LYS A 152 -28.89 15.10 -2.96
C LYS A 152 -28.79 14.31 -4.24
N VAL A 153 -29.37 14.81 -5.33
CA VAL A 153 -29.15 14.27 -6.68
C VAL A 153 -27.66 14.48 -7.02
N VAL A 154 -26.86 13.44 -6.85
CA VAL A 154 -25.42 13.49 -7.14
C VAL A 154 -25.22 13.43 -8.66
N SER A 155 -24.36 14.29 -9.20
CA SER A 155 -24.05 14.26 -10.63
C SER A 155 -23.44 12.91 -11.04
N LYS A 156 -23.75 12.43 -12.25
CA LYS A 156 -23.22 11.15 -12.78
C LYS A 156 -21.69 11.07 -12.65
N LYS A 157 -20.98 12.17 -12.95
CA LYS A 157 -19.51 12.27 -12.82
C LYS A 157 -19.02 12.01 -11.38
N LEU A 158 -19.72 12.53 -10.36
CA LEU A 158 -19.35 12.31 -8.97
C LEU A 158 -19.64 10.86 -8.54
N LEU A 159 -20.77 10.28 -8.97
CA LEU A 159 -21.08 8.86 -8.74
C LEU A 159 -20.02 7.95 -9.36
N ASP A 160 -19.61 8.21 -10.61
CA ASP A 160 -18.59 7.40 -11.29
C ASP A 160 -17.21 7.52 -10.62
N ARG A 161 -16.87 8.70 -10.10
CA ARG A 161 -15.65 8.87 -9.28
C ARG A 161 -15.71 8.04 -7.99
N GLN A 162 -16.86 8.02 -7.31
CA GLN A 162 -17.05 7.21 -6.10
C GLN A 162 -16.97 5.71 -6.42
N LYS A 163 -17.61 5.26 -7.51
CA LYS A 163 -17.51 3.87 -7.99
C LYS A 163 -16.07 3.48 -8.30
N ARG A 164 -15.31 4.32 -9.01
CA ARG A 164 -13.87 4.07 -9.28
C ARG A 164 -13.06 3.94 -8.00
N LYS A 165 -13.29 4.79 -7.00
CA LYS A 165 -12.64 4.67 -5.69
C LYS A 165 -12.98 3.33 -5.01
N GLN A 166 -14.24 2.90 -5.07
CA GLN A 166 -14.66 1.62 -4.50
C GLN A 166 -14.04 0.42 -5.24
N LEU A 167 -13.99 0.46 -6.57
CA LEU A 167 -13.35 -0.57 -7.39
C LEU A 167 -11.86 -0.69 -7.03
N TRP A 168 -11.16 0.44 -6.88
CA TRP A 168 -9.75 0.46 -6.48
C TRP A 168 -9.53 -0.16 -5.09
N LEU A 169 -10.33 0.20 -4.10
CA LEU A 169 -10.25 -0.39 -2.75
C LEU A 169 -10.60 -1.88 -2.71
N ARG A 170 -11.40 -2.37 -3.67
CA ARG A 170 -11.74 -3.80 -3.84
C ARG A 170 -10.75 -4.55 -4.73
N ASN A 171 -9.70 -3.90 -5.25
CA ASN A 171 -8.79 -4.46 -6.25
C ASN A 171 -9.50 -5.00 -7.51
N GLN A 172 -10.56 -4.31 -7.97
CA GLN A 172 -11.34 -4.65 -9.18
C GLN A 172 -11.05 -3.73 -10.38
N TYR A 173 -10.04 -2.86 -10.26
CA TYR A 173 -9.54 -1.98 -11.30
C TYR A 173 -8.14 -2.42 -11.70
#